data_AF-A0A1F8MWY2-F1
#
_entry.id   AF-A0A1F8MWY2-F1
#
_cell.length_a   1.000
_cell.length_b   1.000
_cell.length_c   1.000
_cell.angle_alpha   90.00
_cell.angle_beta   90.00
_cell.angle_gamma   90.00
#
_symmetry.space_group_name_H-M   'P 1'
#
loop_
_entity.id
_entity.type
_entity.pdbx_description
1 polymer ?
#
loop_
_entity_poly.entity_id
_entity_poly.type
_entity_poly.pdbx_seq_one_letter_code
_entity_poly.pdbx_strand_id
1 'polypeptide(L)'
;MIGAIIAKKRARSAFDSLSRHDPDTFLANWANNATFVYPTNLRVGGVIKGKQAIKEWFRKFMEQFPVSNFAVKNICVQNIFALAGTNVLAVEWGIRLKNRHGD
;
A
#
# COMPACT_ATOMS: atom_id res chain seq x y z
N MET A 1 -2.25 21.79 7.72
CA MET A 1 -1.81 20.83 8.76
C MET A 1 -2.80 19.69 8.97
N ILE A 2 -4.09 19.94 9.20
CA ILE A 2 -5.08 18.87 9.44
C ILE A 2 -5.16 17.84 8.30
N GLY A 3 -5.06 18.27 7.04
CA GLY A 3 -4.97 17.38 5.88
C GLY A 3 -3.81 16.39 5.97
N ALA A 4 -2.62 16.85 6.37
CA ALA A 4 -1.46 15.97 6.58
C ALA A 4 -1.67 14.97 7.73
N ILE A 5 -2.32 15.39 8.83
CA ILE A 5 -2.66 14.48 9.95
C ILE A 5 -3.60 13.37 9.48
N ILE A 6 -4.67 13.74 8.75
CA ILE A 6 -5.63 12.78 8.18
C ILE A 6 -4.92 11.83 7.21
N ALA A 7 -4.08 12.37 6.31
CA ALA A 7 -3.37 11.58 5.31
C ALA A 7 -2.42 10.55 5.97
N LYS A 8 -1.68 10.97 7.02
CA LYS A 8 -0.84 10.06 7.81
C LYS A 8 -1.66 8.96 8.50
N LYS A 9 -2.79 9.31 9.13
CA LYS A 9 -3.67 8.33 9.80
C LYS A 9 -4.25 7.31 8.82
N ARG A 10 -4.70 7.78 7.64
CA ARG A 10 -5.22 6.91 6.58
C ARG A 10 -4.15 6.00 6.00
N ALA A 11 -2.95 6.51 5.75
CA ALA A 11 -1.83 5.69 5.28
C ALA A 11 -1.48 4.58 6.28
N ARG A 12 -1.39 4.88 7.59
CA ARG A 12 -1.16 3.83 8.61
C ARG A 12 -2.25 2.76 8.59
N SER A 13 -3.52 3.18 8.63
CA SER A 13 -4.66 2.25 8.61
C SER A 13 -4.69 1.35 7.37
N ALA A 14 -4.31 1.90 6.21
CA ALA A 14 -4.22 1.13 4.96
C ALA A 14 -3.14 0.04 5.06
N PHE A 15 -1.96 0.35 5.59
CA PHE A 15 -0.92 -0.67 5.80
C PHE A 15 -1.32 -1.70 6.86
N ASP A 16 -2.07 -1.32 7.90
CA ASP A 16 -2.61 -2.27 8.87
C ASP A 16 -3.61 -3.24 8.23
N SER A 17 -4.36 -2.83 7.20
CA SER A 17 -5.27 -3.73 6.48
C SER A 17 -4.53 -4.74 5.62
N LEU A 18 -3.38 -4.37 5.03
CA LEU A 18 -2.50 -5.33 4.37
C LEU A 18 -2.00 -6.40 5.33
N SER A 19 -1.71 -6.05 6.59
CA SER A 19 -1.34 -7.02 7.63
C SER A 19 -2.46 -7.97 8.04
N ARG A 20 -3.71 -7.64 7.71
CA ARG A 20 -4.91 -8.48 7.93
C ARG A 20 -5.39 -9.18 6.65
N HIS A 21 -4.57 -9.20 5.61
CA HIS A 21 -4.91 -9.75 4.29
C HIS A 21 -6.18 -9.14 3.69
N ASP A 22 -6.40 -7.84 3.93
CA ASP A 22 -7.56 -7.07 3.46
C ASP A 22 -7.12 -6.01 2.43
N PRO A 23 -6.96 -6.42 1.14
CA PRO A 23 -6.59 -5.50 0.07
C PRO A 23 -7.76 -4.58 -0.32
N ASP A 24 -9.00 -4.93 0.02
CA ASP A 24 -10.17 -4.10 -0.24
C ASP A 24 -10.13 -2.81 0.57
N THR A 25 -9.85 -2.92 1.87
CA THR A 25 -9.65 -1.74 2.73
C THR A 25 -8.42 -0.93 2.31
N PHE A 26 -7.32 -1.60 1.91
CA PHE A 26 -6.10 -0.92 1.46
C PHE A 26 -6.38 -0.03 0.24
N LEU A 27 -7.17 -0.54 -0.69
CA LEU A 27 -7.49 0.12 -1.95
C LEU A 27 -8.74 1.00 -1.89
N ALA A 28 -9.47 1.04 -0.78
CA ALA A 28 -10.78 1.69 -0.69
C ALA A 28 -10.79 3.12 -1.26
N ASN A 29 -9.77 3.91 -0.91
CA ASN A 29 -9.63 5.31 -1.32
C ASN A 29 -8.80 5.54 -2.61
N TRP A 30 -8.39 4.47 -3.30
CA TRP A 30 -7.64 4.58 -4.55
C TRP A 30 -8.58 4.88 -5.72
N ALA A 31 -8.10 5.69 -6.65
CA ALA A 31 -8.80 5.96 -7.91
C ALA A 31 -8.92 4.67 -8.75
N ASN A 32 -10.02 4.54 -9.50
CA ASN A 32 -10.25 3.36 -10.34
C ASN A 32 -9.16 3.15 -11.39
N ASN A 33 -8.55 4.23 -11.86
CA ASN A 33 -7.45 4.24 -12.84
C ASN A 33 -6.06 4.34 -12.20
N ALA A 34 -5.91 4.04 -10.90
CA ALA A 34 -4.62 4.11 -10.23
C ALA A 34 -3.56 3.23 -10.91
N THR A 35 -2.30 3.65 -10.82
CA THR A 35 -1.15 2.89 -11.31
C THR A 35 -0.28 2.48 -10.13
N PHE A 36 0.04 1.19 -10.06
CA PHE A 36 0.98 0.63 -9.10
C PHE A 36 2.25 0.23 -9.83
N VAL A 37 3.39 0.73 -9.37
CA VAL A 37 4.70 0.42 -9.92
C VAL A 37 5.47 -0.38 -8.88
N TYR A 38 5.86 -1.60 -9.24
CA TYR A 38 6.65 -2.50 -8.41
C TYR A 38 7.97 -2.83 -9.10
N PRO A 39 9.08 -3.09 -8.38
CA PRO A 39 10.40 -3.32 -8.97
C PRO A 39 10.38 -4.27 -10.17
N THR A 40 10.89 -3.82 -11.32
CA THR A 40 10.80 -4.50 -12.62
C THR A 40 11.75 -5.68 -12.77
N ASN A 41 12.69 -5.85 -11.84
CA ASN A 41 13.64 -6.96 -11.81
C ASN A 41 13.05 -8.26 -11.23
N LEU A 42 11.78 -8.24 -10.79
CA LEU A 42 11.06 -9.41 -10.27
C LEU A 42 10.04 -9.90 -11.30
N ARG A 43 9.82 -11.21 -11.39
CA ARG A 43 8.78 -11.79 -12.28
C ARG A 43 7.36 -11.27 -11.99
N VAL A 44 7.09 -10.91 -10.74
CA VAL A 44 5.82 -10.33 -10.29
C VAL A 44 5.79 -8.80 -10.37
N GLY A 45 6.87 -8.18 -10.86
CA GLY A 45 7.04 -6.73 -10.94
C GLY A 45 6.46 -6.10 -12.19
N GLY A 46 6.66 -4.78 -12.31
CA GLY A 46 6.19 -4.00 -13.45
C GLY A 46 5.20 -2.91 -13.09
N VAL A 47 4.51 -2.43 -14.13
CA VAL A 47 3.49 -1.38 -14.05
C VAL A 47 2.11 -2.02 -14.16
N ILE A 48 1.33 -1.95 -13.08
CA ILE A 48 -0.01 -2.51 -13.00
C ILE A 48 -1.01 -1.35 -13.00
N LYS A 49 -1.93 -1.36 -13.98
CA LYS A 49 -2.88 -0.27 -14.21
C LYS A 49 -4.30 -0.69 -13.82
N GLY A 50 -4.97 0.16 -13.06
CA GLY A 50 -6.35 -0.01 -12.63
C GLY A 50 -6.48 -0.70 -11.28
N LYS A 51 -7.41 -0.20 -10.46
CA LYS A 51 -7.63 -0.65 -9.08
C LYS A 51 -7.89 -2.16 -8.98
N GLN A 52 -8.62 -2.75 -9.93
CA GLN A 52 -8.90 -4.19 -9.94
C GLN A 52 -7.65 -5.03 -10.20
N ALA A 53 -6.79 -4.64 -11.15
CA ALA A 53 -5.55 -5.34 -11.42
C ALA A 53 -4.58 -5.25 -10.23
N ILE A 54 -4.55 -4.08 -9.56
CA ILE A 54 -3.77 -3.88 -8.33
C ILE A 54 -4.28 -4.77 -7.21
N LYS A 55 -5.60 -4.86 -7.03
CA LYS A 55 -6.24 -5.75 -6.04
C LYS A 55 -5.84 -7.20 -6.25
N GLU A 56 -5.91 -7.68 -7.48
CA GLU A 56 -5.54 -9.04 -7.84
C GLU A 56 -4.06 -9.32 -7.56
N TRP A 57 -3.19 -8.34 -7.82
CA TRP A 57 -1.77 -8.44 -7.48
C TRP A 57 -1.56 -8.62 -5.97
N PHE A 58 -2.23 -7.83 -5.13
CA PHE A 58 -2.13 -7.97 -3.67
C PHE A 58 -2.72 -9.28 -3.17
N ARG A 59 -3.80 -9.79 -3.78
CA ARG A 59 -4.34 -11.12 -3.46
C ARG A 59 -3.32 -12.22 -3.70
N LYS A 60 -2.69 -12.25 -4.88
CA LYS A 60 -1.63 -13.22 -5.19
C LYS A 60 -0.43 -13.11 -4.27
N PHE A 61 -0.05 -11.88 -3.90
CA PHE A 61 0.99 -11.63 -2.91
C PHE A 61 0.64 -12.26 -1.56
N MET A 62 -0.59 -12.06 -1.09
CA MET A 62 -1.13 -12.58 0.16
C MET A 62 -1.28 -14.11 0.16
N GLU A 63 -1.63 -14.71 -0.97
CA GLU A 63 -1.64 -16.18 -1.14
C GLU A 63 -0.24 -16.78 -1.05
N GLN A 64 0.77 -16.08 -1.58
CA GLN A 64 2.17 -16.51 -1.51
C GLN A 64 2.76 -16.31 -0.10
N PHE A 65 2.32 -15.26 0.60
CA PHE A 65 2.80 -14.87 1.92
C PHE A 65 1.66 -14.86 2.96
N PRO A 66 1.28 -16.04 3.49
CA PRO A 66 0.20 -16.15 4.47
C PRO A 66 0.51 -15.41 5.79
N VAL A 67 1.79 -15.14 6.08
CA VAL A 67 2.18 -14.16 7.10
C VAL A 67 2.79 -12.96 6.40
N SER A 68 2.11 -11.82 6.47
CA SER A 68 2.63 -10.54 6.01
C SER A 68 2.32 -9.48 7.05
N ASN A 69 3.33 -9.03 7.80
CA ASN A 69 3.18 -7.99 8.81
C ASN A 69 3.94 -6.74 8.40
N PHE A 70 3.20 -5.71 8.01
CA PHE A 70 3.71 -4.40 7.65
C PHE A 70 3.80 -3.51 8.89
N ALA A 71 4.94 -2.86 9.07
CA ALA A 71 5.18 -1.92 10.16
C ALA A 71 5.59 -0.55 9.60
N VAL A 72 4.69 0.43 9.66
CA VAL A 72 4.95 1.79 9.18
C VAL A 72 5.90 2.53 10.14
N LYS A 73 7.09 2.88 9.65
CA LYS A 73 8.11 3.62 10.39
C LYS A 73 7.87 5.13 10.29
N ASN A 74 7.90 5.65 9.06
CA ASN A 74 7.81 7.08 8.78
C ASN A 74 6.80 7.38 7.68
N ILE A 75 6.19 8.57 7.73
CA ILE A 75 5.34 9.09 6.66
C ILE A 75 5.69 10.55 6.41
N CYS A 76 6.14 10.84 5.18
CA CYS A 76 6.37 12.18 4.68
C CYS A 76 5.19 12.62 3.80
N VAL A 77 4.76 13.86 3.97
CA VAL A 77 3.71 14.50 3.17
C VAL A 77 4.33 15.74 2.54
N GLN A 78 4.35 15.80 1.20
CA GLN A 78 5.05 16.87 0.49
C GLN A 78 4.45 18.24 0.76
N ASN A 79 3.13 18.38 0.63
CA ASN A 79 2.43 19.63 0.92
C ASN A 79 1.56 19.51 2.18
N ILE A 80 2.04 20.04 3.30
CA ILE A 80 1.32 19.93 4.60
C ILE A 80 0.12 20.88 4.72
N PHE A 81 -0.01 21.85 3.81
CA PHE A 81 -1.11 22.83 3.77
C PHE A 81 -2.21 22.42 2.79
N ALA A 82 -1.96 21.47 1.90
CA ALA A 82 -2.99 20.91 1.02
C ALA A 82 -4.11 20.26 1.85
N LEU A 83 -5.33 20.78 1.69
CA LEU A 83 -6.57 20.21 2.22
C LEU A 83 -7.35 19.43 1.15
N ALA A 84 -7.14 19.78 -0.12
CA ALA A 84 -7.74 19.15 -1.29
C ALA A 84 -6.73 19.17 -2.46
N GLY A 85 -7.07 18.49 -3.56
CA GLY A 85 -6.21 18.39 -4.75
C GLY A 85 -5.12 17.32 -4.61
N THR A 86 -4.04 17.50 -5.37
CA THR A 86 -2.95 16.52 -5.48
C THR A 86 -1.92 16.72 -4.37
N ASN A 87 -1.49 15.62 -3.77
CA ASN A 87 -0.39 15.60 -2.80
C ASN A 87 0.42 14.32 -2.96
N VAL A 88 1.69 14.35 -2.57
CA VAL A 88 2.57 13.18 -2.57
C VAL A 88 2.78 12.74 -1.14
N LEU A 89 2.50 11.46 -0.90
CA LEU A 89 2.82 10.77 0.34
C LEU A 89 3.92 9.75 0.07
N ALA A 90 4.97 9.79 0.88
CA ALA A 90 5.96 8.72 0.96
C ALA A 90 5.80 8.01 2.31
N VAL A 91 5.65 6.69 2.26
CA VAL A 91 5.57 5.83 3.45
C VAL A 91 6.85 5.01 3.49
N GLU A 92 7.53 5.00 4.63
CA GLU A 92 8.60 4.05 4.92
C GLU A 92 8.02 2.95 5.80
N TRP A 93 8.21 1.69 5.41
CA TRP A 93 7.75 0.56 6.20
C TRP A 93 8.81 -0.55 6.24
N GLY A 94 8.77 -1.32 7.33
CA GLY A 94 9.33 -2.67 7.37
C GLY A 94 8.25 -3.69 7.03
N ILE A 95 8.65 -4.85 6.53
CA ILE A 95 7.74 -5.97 6.30
C ILE A 95 8.38 -7.25 6.82
N ARG A 96 7.61 -8.03 7.59
CA ARG A 96 7.94 -9.41 7.94
C ARG A 96 7.06 -10.33 7.12
N LEU A 97 7.68 -11.17 6.31
CA LEU A 97 7.02 -12.15 5.48
C LEU A 97 7.34 -13.55 5.99
N LYS A 98 6.37 -14.46 5.89
CA LYS A 98 6.65 -15.89 5.76
C LYS A 98 5.93 -16.38 4.53
N ASN A 99 6.65 -17.06 3.65
CA ASN A 99 6.07 -17.69 2.48
C ASN A 99 5.23 -18.92 2.88
N ARG A 100 4.49 -19.48 1.93
CA ARG A 100 3.71 -20.72 2.13
C ARG A 100 4.52 -21.96 2.52
N HIS A 101 5.85 -21.92 2.39
CA HIS A 101 6.79 -22.97 2.78
C HIS A 101 7.38 -22.74 4.19
N GLY A 102 7.10 -21.59 4.81
CA GLY A 102 7.55 -21.23 6.16
C GLY A 102 8.83 -20.40 6.23
N ASP A 103 9.44 -20.06 5.08
CA ASP A 103 10.66 -19.24 4.97
C ASP A 103 10.38 -17.74 5.00
#